data_AF-A0A3N4PVZ8-F1
#
_entry.id   AF-A0A3N4PVZ8-F1
#
_cell.length_a   1.000
_cell.length_b   1.000
_cell.length_c   1.000
_cell.angle_alpha   90.00
_cell.angle_beta   90.00
_cell.angle_gamma   90.00
#
_symmetry.space_group_name_H-M   'P 1'
#
loop_
_entity.id
_entity.type
_entity.pdbx_description
1 polymer ?
#
loop_
_entity_poly.entity_id
_entity_poly.type
_entity_poly.pdbx_seq_one_letter_code
_entity_poly.pdbx_strand_id
1 'polypeptide(L)' 'MVMKIRCTACGSAKFTFTHDPSSEASFHGARCANCNKRLTARDLLPNTPLDPIARCLVSQMKKNTNNRGT' A
#
# COMPACT_ATOMS: atom_id res chain seq x y z
N MET A 1 -4.42 -8.25 -4.45
CA MET A 1 -3.54 -7.07 -4.44
C MET A 1 -2.55 -7.23 -3.29
N VAL A 2 -1.24 -7.15 -3.51
CA VAL A 2 -0.27 -7.02 -2.40
C VAL A 2 0.36 -5.65 -2.56
N MET A 3 -0.16 -4.66 -1.86
CA MET A 3 0.49 -3.36 -1.77
C MET A 3 1.85 -3.57 -1.09
N LYS A 4 2.95 -3.26 -1.78
CA LYS A 4 4.29 -3.31 -1.19
C LYS A 4 4.62 -1.94 -0.64
N ILE A 5 4.57 -1.79 0.69
CA ILE A 5 4.98 -0.57 1.38
C ILE A 5 6.51 -0.51 1.37
N ARG A 6 7.10 0.64 0.99
CA ARG A 6 8.55 0.87 1.04
C ARG A 6 8.86 2.25 1.58
N CYS A 7 9.86 2.35 2.44
CA CYS A 7 10.32 3.62 2.96
C CYS A 7 10.93 4.44 1.81
N THR A 8 10.34 5.57 1.50
CA THR A 8 10.82 6.49 0.45
C THR A 8 12.17 7.12 0.77
N ALA A 9 12.61 7.12 2.02
CA ALA A 9 13.91 7.68 2.42
C ALA A 9 15.07 6.68 2.29
N CYS A 10 14.84 5.38 2.54
CA CYS A 10 15.92 4.38 2.54
C CYS A 10 15.61 3.08 1.79
N GLY A 11 14.45 2.97 1.14
CA GLY A 11 14.04 1.80 0.37
C GLY A 11 13.60 0.56 1.20
N SER A 12 13.80 0.59 2.52
CA SER A 12 13.46 -0.52 3.42
C SER A 12 11.98 -0.90 3.34
N ALA A 13 11.70 -2.20 3.32
CA ALA A 13 10.35 -2.76 3.42
C ALA A 13 9.98 -3.13 4.87
N LYS A 14 10.86 -2.89 5.84
CA LYS A 14 10.65 -3.22 7.25
C LYS A 14 10.12 -2.00 8.01
N PHE A 15 9.03 -2.19 8.73
CA PHE A 15 8.37 -1.17 9.54
C PHE A 15 8.05 -1.73 10.93
N THR A 16 8.12 -0.87 11.93
CA THR A 16 7.72 -1.16 13.31
C THR A 16 6.47 -0.37 13.63
N PHE A 17 5.45 -1.03 14.18
CA PHE A 17 4.23 -0.37 14.63
C PHE A 17 4.53 0.40 15.93
N THR A 18 4.05 1.63 16.02
CA THR A 18 4.30 2.55 17.11
C THR A 18 2.98 3.24 17.49
N HIS A 19 2.61 3.18 18.76
CA HIS A 19 1.57 4.04 19.31
C HIS A 19 2.22 5.35 19.73
N ASP A 20 2.04 6.38 18.91
CA ASP A 20 2.37 7.76 19.28
C ASP A 20 1.04 8.39 19.73
N PRO A 21 0.89 8.76 21.02
CA PRO A 21 -0.35 9.34 21.54
C PRO A 21 -0.62 10.76 21.02
N SER A 22 0.35 11.38 20.32
CA SER A 22 0.13 12.68 19.69
C SER A 22 -0.83 12.52 18.50
N SER A 23 -2.02 13.09 18.63
CA SER A 23 -3.20 12.96 17.76
C SER A 23 -3.05 13.60 16.37
N GLU A 24 -1.93 13.41 15.68
CA GLU A 24 -1.84 13.81 14.28
C GLU A 24 -2.67 12.83 13.45
N ALA A 25 -3.80 13.30 12.90
CA ALA A 25 -4.71 12.51 12.08
C ALA A 25 -4.04 11.85 10.85
N SER A 26 -2.86 12.34 10.46
CA SER A 26 -2.02 11.82 9.38
C SER A 26 -1.02 10.75 9.82
N PHE A 27 -0.96 10.39 11.11
CA PHE A 27 -0.03 9.40 11.62
C PHE A 27 -0.60 7.99 11.49
N HIS A 28 0.02 7.18 10.63
CA HIS A 28 -0.39 5.80 10.37
C HIS A 28 0.12 4.78 11.41
N GLY A 29 0.65 5.22 12.56
CA GLY A 29 1.04 4.32 13.63
C GLY A 29 2.26 3.45 13.32
N ALA A 30 3.13 3.82 12.38
CA ALA A 30 4.30 3.02 12.02
C ALA A 30 5.52 3.85 11.64
N ARG A 31 6.71 3.29 11.85
CA ARG A 31 8.01 3.90 11.48
C ARG A 31 8.89 2.89 10.74
N CYS A 32 9.77 3.37 9.89
CA CYS A 32 10.74 2.51 9.21
C CYS A 32 11.71 1.90 10.21
N ALA A 33 11.88 0.58 10.19
CA ALA A 33 12.79 -0.12 11.11
C ALA A 33 14.28 0.14 10.82
N ASN A 34 14.60 0.79 9.70
CA ASN A 34 15.98 1.09 9.29
C ASN A 34 16.40 2.55 9.59
N CYS A 35 15.64 3.53 9.07
CA CYS A 35 15.98 4.95 9.25
C CYS A 35 15.09 5.68 10.24
N ASN A 36 14.17 4.98 10.92
CA ASN A 36 13.22 5.52 11.89
C ASN A 36 12.31 6.65 11.38
N LYS A 37 12.23 6.86 10.05
CA LYS A 37 11.28 7.79 9.43
C LYS A 37 9.85 7.35 9.71
N ARG A 38 8.93 8.29 10.01
CA ARG A 38 7.49 8.02 10.10
C ARG A 38 6.94 7.48 8.77
N LEU A 39 6.04 6.51 8.83
CA LEU A 39 5.30 6.02 7.66
C LEU A 39 4.31 7.08 7.21
N THR A 40 4.31 7.38 5.91
CA THR A 40 3.42 8.36 5.27
C THR A 40 2.72 7.74 4.07
N ALA A 41 1.65 8.36 3.57
CA ALA A 41 0.96 7.89 2.36
C ALA A 41 1.88 7.76 1.13
N ARG A 42 3.00 8.50 1.07
CA ARG A 42 4.01 8.38 -0.01
C ARG A 42 4.80 7.07 0.03
N ASP A 43 4.85 6.42 1.18
CA ASP A 43 5.54 5.13 1.36
C ASP A 43 4.66 3.95 0.91
N LEU A 44 3.37 4.20 0.68
CA LEU A 44 2.50 3.31 -0.09
C LEU A 44 2.87 3.50 -1.55
N LEU A 45 3.33 2.46 -2.26
CA LEU A 45 3.64 2.57 -3.68
C LEU A 45 2.34 2.53 -4.50
N PRO A 46 1.82 3.65 -5.05
CA PRO A 46 0.63 3.64 -5.91
C PRO A 46 0.92 2.93 -7.24
N ASN A 47 2.19 2.84 -7.62
CA ASN A 47 2.64 2.34 -8.91
C ASN A 47 3.27 0.94 -8.81
N THR A 48 2.88 0.13 -7.81
CA THR A 48 3.30 -1.28 -7.85
C THR A 48 2.70 -1.87 -9.12
N PRO A 49 3.52 -2.30 -10.11
CA PRO A 49 2.97 -2.85 -11.35
C PRO A 49 2.06 -4.00 -10.97
N LEU A 50 0.79 -3.93 -11.38
CA LEU A 50 -0.10 -5.06 -11.24
C LEU A 50 0.57 -6.24 -11.92
N ASP A 51 0.75 -7.32 -11.18
CA ASP A 51 1.19 -8.58 -11.77
C ASP A 51 0.30 -8.87 -13.00
N PRO A 52 0.86 -9.29 -14.14
CA PRO A 52 0.09 -9.53 -15.36
C PRO A 52 -1.12 -10.47 -15.14
N ILE A 53 -1.00 -11.42 -14.21
CA ILE A 53 -2.08 -12.33 -13.83
C ILE A 53 -3.17 -11.56 -13.09
N ALA A 54 -2.78 -10.73 -12.10
CA ALA A 54 -3.73 -9.88 -11.38
C ALA A 54 -4.47 -8.90 -12.32
N ARG A 55 -3.78 -8.35 -13.33
CA ARG A 55 -4.40 -7.51 -14.36
C ARG A 55 -5.44 -8.30 -15.16
N CYS A 56 -5.10 -9.51 -15.59
CA CYS A 56 -6.02 -10.39 -16.33
C CYS A 56 -7.27 -10.74 -15.52
N LEU A 57 -7.11 -11.12 -14.24
CA LEU A 57 -8.20 -11.48 -13.35
C LEU A 57 -9.15 -10.30 -13.08
N VAL A 58 -8.62 -9.09 -12.86
CA VAL A 58 -9.43 -7.87 -12.70
C VAL A 58 -10.23 -7.57 -13.97
N SER A 59 -9.61 -7.72 -15.16
CA SER A 59 -10.31 -7.54 -16.43
C SER A 59 -11.45 -8.55 -16.64
N GLN A 60 -11.27 -9.80 -16.20
CA GLN A 60 -12.32 -10.83 -16.26
C GLN A 60 -13.48 -10.53 -15.31
N MET A 61 -13.19 -10.11 -14.06
CA MET A 61 -14.22 -9.70 -13.11
C MET A 61 -15.07 -8.54 -13.63
N LYS A 62 -14.44 -7.53 -14.25
CA LYS A 62 -15.14 -6.38 -14.82
C LYS A 62 -16.05 -6.74 -16.01
N LYS A 63 -15.67 -7.75 -16.81
CA LYS A 63 -16.54 -8.30 -17.86
C LYS A 63 -17.75 -9.05 -17.29
N ASN A 64 -17.54 -9.84 -16.24
CA ASN A 64 -18.63 -10.61 -15.63
C ASN A 64 -19.66 -9.75 -14.90
N THR A 65 -19.27 -8.63 -14.30
CA THR A 65 -20.23 -7.68 -13.70
C THR A 65 -21.06 -6.96 -14.76
N ASN A 66 -20.46 -6.56 -15.89
CA ASN A 66 -21.21 -5.93 -16.98
C ASN A 66 -22.22 -6.89 -17.64
N ASN A 67 -21.97 -8.20 -17.62
CA ASN A 67 -22.87 -9.20 -18.21
C ASN A 67 -24.02 -9.65 -17.28
N ARG A 68 -24.03 -9.19 -16.02
CA ARG A 68 -25.11 -9.52 -15.04
C ARG A 68 -26.07 -8.36 -14.78
N GLY A 69 -25.89 -7.24 -15.49
CA GLY A 69 -26.82 -6.12 -15.49
C GLY A 69 -27.68 -6.11 -16.76
N THR A 70 -28.59 -7.07 -16.88
CA THR A 70 -29.77 -7.05 -17.76
C THR A 70 -30.92 -7.70 -17.02
#